data_AF-A0A3L8BIR6-F1
#
_entry.id   AF-A0A3L8BIR6-F1
#
_cell.length_a   1.000
_cell.length_b   1.000
_cell.length_c   1.000
_cell.angle_alpha   90.00
_cell.angle_beta   90.00
_cell.angle_gamma   90.00
#
_symmetry.space_group_name_H-M   'P 1'
#
loop_
_entity.id
_entity.type
_entity.pdbx_description
1 polymer ?
#
loop_
_entity_poly.entity_id
_entity_poly.type
_entity_poly.pdbx_seq_one_letter_code
_entity_poly.pdbx_strand_id
1 'polypeptide(L)'
;MLGLSLNTSPAYSWNAERLATPLVIDEMIVPYPEFAVYVMPGQAFSVHFKDAQQGGQLTFAGADMAVGSAPLTAPKTPGVYPLAITNTRGGESARINVFVLTPATAVNKQGELNGYRIGSYPAKPLHNNAIYLPPKGFVEVTEANMQVRVSPNFTLGQFVSKQAQGFPKYVLLRPQLLLKLENILAELNRQGHATDGFVIMSGYRTPWYNKAIGNVPYSRHVWGGASDIFIDDNPKDGLMDDLNGDGKINRADAQWLAAFIDTMSRGGAFGPRIGGLGVYGSNSAHGPFVHVDVRGNRVRW
;
A
#
# COMPACT_ATOMS: atom_id res chain seq x y z
N MET A 1 5.22 3.38 -39.29
CA MET A 1 4.28 4.40 -38.78
C MET A 1 3.22 3.67 -37.96
N LEU A 2 3.32 3.73 -36.64
CA LEU A 2 2.25 3.47 -35.65
C LEU A 2 2.92 3.66 -34.29
N GLY A 3 3.06 4.93 -33.90
CA GLY A 3 3.47 5.29 -32.55
C GLY A 3 2.33 4.92 -31.61
N LEU A 4 2.59 4.00 -30.68
CA LEU A 4 1.76 3.87 -29.51
C LEU A 4 1.91 5.15 -28.70
N SER A 5 0.89 6.00 -28.71
CA SER A 5 0.74 7.03 -27.70
C SER A 5 0.62 6.33 -26.35
N LEU A 6 1.65 6.48 -25.52
CA LEU A 6 1.55 6.29 -24.09
C LEU A 6 0.46 7.25 -23.62
N ASN A 7 -0.67 6.71 -23.17
CA ASN A 7 -1.67 7.47 -22.43
C ASN A 7 -0.95 8.06 -21.21
N THR A 8 -0.62 9.33 -21.29
CA THR A 8 -0.17 10.13 -20.14
C THR A 8 -1.32 10.15 -19.15
N SER A 9 -1.24 9.30 -18.14
CA SER A 9 -2.06 9.46 -16.93
C SER A 9 -1.84 10.90 -16.42
N PRO A 10 -2.89 11.61 -15.96
CA PRO A 10 -2.69 12.94 -15.39
C PRO A 10 -1.62 12.83 -14.31
N ALA A 11 -0.60 13.68 -14.40
CA ALA A 11 0.47 13.78 -13.42
C ALA A 11 -0.18 13.88 -12.04
N TYR A 12 -0.01 12.84 -11.22
CA TYR A 12 -0.50 12.88 -9.85
C TYR A 12 0.35 13.92 -9.12
N SER A 13 -0.24 15.09 -8.86
CA SER A 13 0.33 16.07 -7.93
C SER A 13 0.12 15.56 -6.50
N TRP A 14 1.11 15.79 -5.63
CA TRP A 14 0.99 15.42 -4.22
C TRP A 14 -0.29 15.97 -3.57
N ASN A 15 -1.07 15.09 -2.94
CA ASN A 15 -2.25 15.44 -2.16
C ASN A 15 -1.92 15.37 -0.65
N ALA A 16 -1.94 16.53 0.00
CA ALA A 16 -1.66 16.69 1.42
C ALA A 16 -2.89 16.52 2.34
N GLU A 17 -4.08 16.31 1.78
CA GLU A 17 -5.34 16.35 2.52
C GLU A 17 -5.39 15.33 3.66
N ARG A 18 -5.95 15.77 4.79
CA ARG A 18 -6.15 14.99 6.02
C ARG A 18 -7.53 15.31 6.57
N LEU A 19 -8.14 14.30 7.18
CA LEU A 19 -9.34 14.49 7.99
C LEU A 19 -8.96 15.19 9.30
N ALA A 20 -9.64 16.28 9.63
CA ALA A 20 -9.56 16.95 10.92
C ALA A 20 -10.00 16.00 12.04
N THR A 21 -11.03 15.18 11.78
CA THR A 21 -11.38 14.05 12.65
C THR A 21 -11.09 12.72 11.94
N PRO A 22 -9.96 12.04 12.23
CA PRO A 22 -9.62 10.76 11.64
C PRO A 22 -10.72 9.71 11.84
N LEU A 23 -10.82 8.77 10.91
CA LEU A 23 -11.64 7.57 11.10
C LEU A 23 -10.87 6.54 11.92
N VAL A 24 -11.60 5.69 12.62
CA VAL A 24 -11.10 4.45 13.21
C VAL A 24 -11.86 3.31 12.56
N ILE A 25 -11.13 2.46 11.83
CA ILE A 25 -11.67 1.26 11.20
C ILE A 25 -11.10 0.06 11.95
N ASP A 26 -11.96 -0.63 12.69
CA ASP A 26 -11.57 -1.56 13.75
C ASP A 26 -10.63 -0.89 14.77
N GLU A 27 -9.34 -1.20 14.73
CA GLU A 27 -8.31 -0.58 15.60
C GLU A 27 -7.43 0.42 14.84
N MET A 28 -7.61 0.56 13.52
CA MET A 28 -6.74 1.35 12.68
C MET A 28 -7.24 2.79 12.56
N ILE A 29 -6.40 3.73 12.97
CA ILE A 29 -6.63 5.16 12.72
C ILE A 29 -6.29 5.48 11.26
N VAL A 30 -7.26 6.01 10.53
CA VAL A 30 -7.17 6.44 9.13
C VAL A 30 -7.38 7.96 9.08
N PRO A 31 -6.30 8.75 8.94
CA PRO A 31 -6.39 10.21 8.92
C PRO A 31 -6.62 10.79 7.51
N TYR A 32 -6.95 9.96 6.52
CA TYR A 32 -7.05 10.34 5.12
C TYR A 32 -8.49 10.28 4.63
N PRO A 33 -8.92 11.23 3.77
CA PRO A 33 -10.26 11.21 3.17
C PRO A 33 -10.39 10.10 2.14
N GLU A 34 -9.31 9.62 1.54
CA GLU A 34 -9.31 8.49 0.62
C GLU A 34 -8.37 7.41 1.12
N PHE A 35 -8.87 6.19 1.32
CA PHE A 35 -8.07 5.10 1.86
C PHE A 35 -8.66 3.73 1.51
N ALA A 36 -7.88 2.66 1.62
CA ALA A 36 -8.33 1.30 1.38
C ALA A 36 -8.22 0.42 2.63
N VAL A 37 -9.21 -0.46 2.77
CA VAL A 37 -9.20 -1.54 3.77
C VAL A 37 -9.54 -2.87 3.11
N TYR A 38 -9.13 -3.95 3.75
CA TYR A 38 -9.17 -5.30 3.17
C TYR A 38 -9.87 -6.24 4.12
N VAL A 39 -10.98 -6.82 3.69
CA VAL A 39 -11.86 -7.65 4.53
C VAL A 39 -12.23 -8.93 3.80
N MET A 40 -12.43 -10.02 4.55
CA MET A 40 -12.92 -11.28 3.96
C MET A 40 -14.42 -11.16 3.60
N PRO A 41 -14.92 -11.98 2.65
CA PRO A 41 -16.35 -12.06 2.36
C PRO A 41 -17.19 -12.28 3.61
N GLY A 42 -18.21 -11.44 3.82
CA GLY A 42 -19.10 -11.53 4.99
C GLY A 42 -18.46 -11.12 6.32
N GLN A 43 -17.22 -10.65 6.34
CA GLN A 43 -16.56 -10.19 7.56
C GLN A 43 -17.23 -8.91 8.08
N ALA A 44 -17.50 -8.88 9.39
CA ALA A 44 -17.91 -7.66 10.06
C ALA A 44 -16.69 -6.77 10.37
N PHE A 45 -16.84 -5.45 10.24
CA PHE A 45 -15.85 -4.45 10.61
C PHE A 45 -16.53 -3.19 11.13
N SER A 46 -15.88 -2.48 12.04
CA SER A 46 -16.42 -1.27 12.67
C SER A 46 -15.82 -0.01 12.06
N VAL A 47 -16.61 1.06 11.99
CA VAL A 47 -16.17 2.37 11.51
C VAL A 47 -16.77 3.44 12.43
N HIS A 48 -15.90 4.25 13.03
CA HIS A 48 -16.29 5.39 13.86
C HIS A 48 -15.30 6.55 13.68
N PHE A 49 -15.64 7.74 14.16
CA PHE A 49 -14.67 8.83 14.22
C PHE A 49 -13.79 8.70 15.46
N LYS A 50 -12.51 9.03 15.31
CA LYS A 50 -11.58 9.12 16.43
C LYS A 50 -12.09 10.18 17.40
N ASP A 51 -12.23 9.83 18.67
CA ASP A 51 -12.68 10.72 19.75
C ASP A 51 -14.14 11.22 19.65
N ALA A 52 -14.90 10.77 18.64
CA ALA A 52 -16.33 11.05 18.50
C ALA A 52 -17.10 9.77 18.10
N GLN A 53 -17.93 9.26 19.02
CA GLN A 53 -18.72 8.06 18.74
C GLN A 53 -19.89 8.34 17.78
N GLN A 54 -20.31 9.60 17.61
CA GLN A 54 -21.49 9.98 16.83
C GLN A 54 -21.31 11.35 16.17
N GLY A 55 -21.95 11.54 15.01
CA GLY A 55 -21.96 12.83 14.29
C GLY A 55 -21.70 12.72 12.79
N GLY A 56 -22.05 11.61 12.15
CA GLY A 56 -21.92 11.47 10.70
C GLY A 56 -22.84 10.41 10.12
N GLN A 57 -22.97 10.43 8.80
CA GLN A 57 -23.67 9.41 8.02
C GLN A 57 -22.67 8.65 7.18
N LEU A 58 -22.94 7.38 6.94
CA LEU A 58 -22.21 6.59 5.97
C LEU A 58 -23.16 5.85 5.05
N THR A 59 -22.69 5.56 3.84
CA THR A 59 -23.36 4.73 2.83
C THR A 59 -22.43 3.60 2.45
N PHE A 60 -22.89 2.35 2.62
CA PHE A 60 -22.13 1.16 2.25
C PHE A 60 -23.02 0.08 1.67
N ALA A 61 -22.62 -0.48 0.53
CA ALA A 61 -23.36 -1.55 -0.16
C ALA A 61 -24.86 -1.23 -0.37
N GLY A 62 -25.20 0.04 -0.61
CA GLY A 62 -26.58 0.50 -0.85
C GLY A 62 -27.40 0.78 0.41
N ALA A 63 -26.81 0.71 1.60
CA ALA A 63 -27.46 1.04 2.87
C ALA A 63 -26.84 2.29 3.51
N ASP A 64 -27.70 3.16 4.02
CA ASP A 64 -27.33 4.34 4.81
C ASP A 64 -27.45 4.05 6.30
N MET A 65 -26.50 4.55 7.08
CA MET A 65 -26.53 4.45 8.55
C MET A 65 -25.70 5.52 9.23
N ALA A 66 -25.99 5.75 10.51
CA ALA A 66 -25.16 6.60 11.34
C ALA A 66 -23.79 5.95 11.59
N VAL A 67 -22.73 6.73 11.46
CA VAL A 67 -21.36 6.30 11.80
C VAL A 67 -21.31 5.83 13.26
N GLY A 68 -20.67 4.69 13.54
CA GLY A 68 -20.54 4.12 14.89
C GLY A 68 -21.78 3.42 15.44
N SER A 69 -22.91 3.39 14.71
CA SER A 69 -24.15 2.79 15.22
C SER A 69 -24.14 1.27 15.32
N ALA A 70 -23.44 0.59 14.40
CA ALA A 70 -23.24 -0.85 14.39
C ALA A 70 -22.03 -1.22 13.51
N PRO A 71 -21.46 -2.43 13.65
CA PRO A 71 -20.51 -2.96 12.68
C PRO A 71 -21.13 -3.11 11.29
N LEU A 72 -20.36 -2.78 10.26
CA LEU A 72 -20.67 -3.04 8.86
C LEU A 72 -20.35 -4.50 8.51
N THR A 73 -21.11 -5.09 7.59
CA THR A 73 -20.82 -6.44 7.06
C THR A 73 -20.36 -6.32 5.61
N ALA A 74 -19.16 -6.83 5.32
CA ALA A 74 -18.63 -6.90 3.97
C ALA A 74 -19.54 -7.75 3.06
N PRO A 75 -19.78 -7.34 1.80
CA PRO A 75 -20.44 -8.19 0.82
C PRO A 75 -19.81 -9.58 0.69
N LYS A 76 -20.60 -10.58 0.29
CA LYS A 76 -20.11 -11.97 0.11
C LYS A 76 -19.31 -12.18 -1.18
N THR A 77 -19.44 -11.26 -2.14
CA THR A 77 -18.75 -11.34 -3.42
C THR A 77 -17.44 -10.55 -3.34
N PRO A 78 -16.29 -11.13 -3.75
CA PRO A 78 -15.05 -10.38 -3.88
C PRO A 78 -15.19 -9.18 -4.83
N GLY A 79 -14.49 -8.09 -4.51
CA GLY A 79 -14.59 -6.85 -5.29
C GLY A 79 -14.24 -5.61 -4.47
N VAL A 80 -14.40 -4.44 -5.08
CA VAL A 80 -14.23 -3.15 -4.39
C VAL A 80 -15.59 -2.51 -4.14
N TYR A 81 -15.81 -2.10 -2.89
CA TYR A 81 -17.06 -1.50 -2.43
C TYR A 81 -16.73 -0.17 -1.75
N PRO A 82 -17.02 0.97 -2.40
CA PRO A 82 -16.84 2.27 -1.77
C PRO A 82 -17.75 2.42 -0.56
N LEU A 83 -17.16 2.80 0.57
CA LEU A 83 -17.83 3.27 1.76
C LEU A 83 -17.70 4.80 1.76
N ALA A 84 -18.82 5.50 1.53
CA ALA A 84 -18.89 6.95 1.62
C ALA A 84 -19.24 7.36 3.05
N ILE A 85 -18.55 8.36 3.60
CA ILE A 85 -18.74 8.83 4.97
C ILE A 85 -18.77 10.35 4.95
N THR A 86 -19.74 10.96 5.63
CA THR A 86 -19.83 12.42 5.82
C THR A 86 -19.90 12.73 7.31
N ASN A 87 -19.00 13.58 7.79
CA ASN A 87 -19.04 14.14 9.14
C ASN A 87 -20.02 15.32 9.16
N THR A 88 -21.14 15.21 9.87
CA THR A 88 -22.17 16.28 9.90
C THR A 88 -21.75 17.49 10.71
N ARG A 89 -20.78 17.37 11.63
CA ARG A 89 -20.26 18.49 12.42
C ARG A 89 -19.21 19.31 11.66
N GLY A 90 -18.32 18.63 10.95
CA GLY A 90 -17.19 19.26 10.23
C GLY A 90 -17.42 19.50 8.75
N GLY A 91 -18.45 18.87 8.15
CA GLY A 91 -18.69 18.89 6.70
C GLY A 91 -17.71 18.04 5.88
N GLU A 92 -16.70 17.45 6.52
CA GLU A 92 -15.68 16.61 5.88
C GLU A 92 -16.30 15.33 5.32
N SER A 93 -15.81 14.89 4.17
CA SER A 93 -16.23 13.65 3.54
C SER A 93 -15.03 12.73 3.33
N ALA A 94 -15.26 11.42 3.46
CA ALA A 94 -14.27 10.39 3.22
C ALA A 94 -14.85 9.29 2.33
N ARG A 95 -14.00 8.70 1.50
CA ARG A 95 -14.27 7.54 0.65
C ARG A 95 -13.27 6.45 1.00
N ILE A 96 -13.77 5.40 1.64
CA ILE A 96 -12.97 4.22 1.96
C ILE A 96 -13.26 3.13 0.93
N ASN A 97 -12.26 2.71 0.17
CA ASN A 97 -12.36 1.58 -0.75
C ASN A 97 -12.25 0.28 0.05
N VAL A 98 -13.38 -0.35 0.35
CA VAL A 98 -13.43 -1.66 1.02
C VAL A 98 -13.24 -2.75 -0.01
N PHE A 99 -12.05 -3.36 -0.03
CA PHE A 99 -11.77 -4.50 -0.87
C PHE A 99 -12.17 -5.79 -0.16
N VAL A 100 -13.20 -6.44 -0.70
CA VAL A 100 -13.59 -7.80 -0.31
C VAL A 100 -12.67 -8.78 -1.02
N LEU A 101 -11.93 -9.56 -0.25
CA LEU A 101 -10.86 -10.43 -0.73
C LEU A 101 -11.39 -11.69 -1.41
N THR A 102 -10.68 -12.15 -2.44
CA THR A 102 -10.81 -13.50 -2.99
C THR A 102 -10.14 -14.49 -2.01
N PRO A 103 -10.87 -15.46 -1.44
CA PRO A 103 -10.32 -16.37 -0.43
C PRO A 103 -9.10 -17.17 -0.91
N ALA A 104 -8.07 -17.26 -0.08
CA ALA A 104 -6.85 -18.02 -0.40
C ALA A 104 -7.11 -19.54 -0.50
N THR A 105 -8.23 -20.02 0.05
CA THR A 105 -8.70 -21.40 -0.10
C THR A 105 -9.08 -21.76 -1.53
N ALA A 106 -9.25 -20.77 -2.41
CA ALA A 106 -9.49 -21.00 -3.84
C ALA A 106 -8.19 -21.22 -4.65
N VAL A 107 -7.01 -21.09 -4.03
CA VAL A 107 -5.74 -21.44 -4.67
C VAL A 107 -5.73 -22.96 -4.90
N ASN A 108 -5.58 -23.38 -6.16
CA ASN A 108 -5.59 -24.79 -6.52
C ASN A 108 -4.28 -25.50 -6.10
N LYS A 109 -4.22 -26.83 -6.30
CA LYS A 109 -3.05 -27.65 -5.94
C LYS A 109 -1.77 -27.25 -6.69
N GLN A 110 -1.89 -26.57 -7.83
CA GLN A 110 -0.79 -26.04 -8.63
C GLN A 110 -0.32 -24.66 -8.13
N GLY A 111 -0.94 -24.10 -7.10
CA GLY A 111 -0.58 -22.79 -6.55
C GLY A 111 -1.14 -21.63 -7.37
N GLU A 112 -2.22 -21.83 -8.10
CA GLU A 112 -2.85 -20.83 -8.96
C GLU A 112 -4.22 -20.41 -8.42
N LEU A 113 -4.52 -19.12 -8.53
CA LEU A 113 -5.83 -18.54 -8.22
C LEU A 113 -6.41 -17.95 -9.50
N ASN A 114 -7.50 -18.54 -10.02
CA ASN A 114 -8.10 -18.16 -11.30
C ASN A 114 -7.06 -18.03 -12.44
N GLY A 115 -6.12 -18.99 -12.52
CA GLY A 115 -5.04 -19.03 -13.53
C GLY A 115 -3.83 -18.14 -13.25
N TYR A 116 -3.88 -17.28 -12.22
CA TYR A 116 -2.74 -16.47 -11.80
C TYR A 116 -1.86 -17.22 -10.81
N ARG A 117 -0.56 -17.33 -11.09
CA ARG A 117 0.38 -18.09 -10.23
C ARG A 117 0.69 -17.32 -8.95
N ILE A 118 0.22 -17.84 -7.82
CA ILE A 118 0.57 -17.36 -6.48
C ILE A 118 1.83 -18.10 -6.00
N GLY A 119 1.88 -19.43 -6.18
CA GLY A 119 2.88 -20.29 -5.56
C GLY A 119 2.53 -20.62 -4.10
N SER A 120 3.55 -20.97 -3.30
CA SER A 120 3.35 -21.50 -1.96
C SER A 120 4.03 -20.64 -0.90
N TYR A 121 3.28 -20.29 0.14
CA TYR A 121 3.81 -19.68 1.35
C TYR A 121 4.57 -20.74 2.18
N PRO A 122 5.59 -20.34 2.98
CA PRO A 122 6.21 -21.24 3.93
C PRO A 122 5.19 -21.85 4.90
N ALA A 123 5.36 -23.13 5.23
CA ALA A 123 4.43 -23.88 6.08
C ALA A 123 4.43 -23.40 7.55
N LYS A 124 5.56 -22.86 8.02
CA LYS A 124 5.71 -22.34 9.38
C LYS A 124 5.96 -20.83 9.31
N PRO A 125 5.35 -20.02 10.19
CA PRO A 125 5.71 -18.61 10.31
C PRO A 125 7.15 -18.48 10.81
N LEU A 126 7.89 -17.49 10.28
CA LEU A 126 9.27 -17.22 10.71
C LEU A 126 9.29 -16.87 12.20
N HIS A 127 10.07 -17.61 12.98
CA HIS A 127 10.18 -17.45 14.43
C HIS A 127 8.83 -17.40 15.17
N ASN A 128 7.84 -18.17 14.70
CA ASN A 128 6.47 -18.19 15.25
C ASN A 128 5.76 -16.83 15.24
N ASN A 129 6.22 -15.86 14.45
CA ASN A 129 5.62 -14.54 14.38
C ASN A 129 4.39 -14.55 13.44
N ALA A 130 3.23 -14.19 13.99
CA ALA A 130 1.94 -14.18 13.30
C ALA A 130 1.92 -13.32 12.02
N ILE A 131 2.81 -12.34 11.88
CA ILE A 131 2.92 -11.51 10.68
C ILE A 131 3.35 -12.30 9.42
N TYR A 132 3.87 -13.52 9.61
CA TYR A 132 4.29 -14.47 8.56
C TYR A 132 3.30 -15.62 8.35
N LEU A 133 2.11 -15.58 8.97
CA LEU A 133 1.06 -16.53 8.62
C LEU A 133 0.62 -16.32 7.15
N PRO A 134 0.27 -17.40 6.42
CA PRO A 134 -0.31 -17.27 5.10
C PRO A 134 -1.54 -16.35 5.10
N PRO A 135 -1.75 -15.57 4.03
CA PRO A 135 -2.89 -14.66 3.93
C PRO A 135 -4.21 -15.44 3.89
N LYS A 136 -5.28 -14.82 4.42
CA LYS A 136 -6.64 -15.38 4.33
C LYS A 136 -7.25 -15.21 2.93
N GLY A 137 -6.81 -14.21 2.18
CA GLY A 137 -7.31 -13.90 0.84
C GLY A 137 -6.48 -12.82 0.17
N PHE A 138 -6.81 -12.53 -1.09
CA PHE A 138 -6.10 -11.59 -1.94
C PHE A 138 -7.06 -10.57 -2.56
N VAL A 139 -6.57 -9.37 -2.82
CA VAL A 139 -7.31 -8.41 -3.66
C VAL A 139 -7.22 -8.87 -5.10
N GLU A 140 -8.36 -9.12 -5.73
CA GLU A 140 -8.43 -9.33 -7.17
C GLU A 140 -8.24 -7.99 -7.87
N VAL A 141 -7.23 -7.92 -8.73
CA VAL A 141 -6.91 -6.75 -9.54
C VAL A 141 -7.32 -7.04 -10.97
N THR A 142 -8.07 -6.13 -11.56
CA THR A 142 -8.54 -6.16 -12.95
C THR A 142 -8.12 -4.87 -13.65
N GLU A 143 -8.28 -4.82 -14.96
CA GLU A 143 -8.08 -3.58 -15.74
C GLU A 143 -8.97 -2.44 -15.23
N ALA A 144 -10.20 -2.77 -14.81
CA ALA A 144 -11.17 -1.79 -14.34
C ALA A 144 -10.84 -1.20 -12.96
N ASN A 145 -10.14 -1.93 -12.08
CA ASN A 145 -9.91 -1.49 -10.70
C ASN A 145 -8.46 -1.11 -10.38
N MET A 146 -7.50 -1.35 -11.28
CA MET A 146 -6.08 -1.08 -11.00
C MET A 146 -5.79 0.41 -10.75
N GLN A 147 -6.63 1.32 -11.23
CA GLN A 147 -6.51 2.77 -10.99
C GLN A 147 -7.26 3.24 -9.74
N VAL A 148 -7.92 2.35 -9.00
CA VAL A 148 -8.55 2.73 -7.72
C VAL A 148 -7.47 3.16 -6.74
N ARG A 149 -7.62 4.37 -6.18
CA ARG A 149 -6.77 4.87 -5.11
C ARG A 149 -6.92 4.03 -3.85
N VAL A 150 -5.78 3.66 -3.28
CA VAL A 150 -5.69 2.94 -2.00
C VAL A 150 -5.31 3.88 -0.85
N SER A 151 -4.81 5.07 -1.18
CA SER A 151 -4.66 6.24 -0.33
C SER A 151 -4.52 7.48 -1.24
N PRO A 152 -4.41 8.72 -0.73
CA PRO A 152 -4.47 9.90 -1.61
C PRO A 152 -3.43 9.92 -2.73
N ASN A 153 -2.23 9.41 -2.46
CA ASN A 153 -1.08 9.47 -3.37
C ASN A 153 -0.73 8.12 -4.00
N PHE A 154 -1.52 7.07 -3.77
CA PHE A 154 -1.24 5.73 -4.30
C PHE A 154 -2.46 5.01 -4.87
N THR A 155 -2.26 4.27 -5.97
CA THR A 155 -3.27 3.41 -6.61
C THR A 155 -2.95 1.93 -6.44
N LEU A 156 -3.98 1.08 -6.54
CA LEU A 156 -3.85 -0.37 -6.37
C LEU A 156 -2.81 -0.98 -7.34
N GLY A 157 -2.81 -0.52 -8.58
CA GLY A 157 -1.96 -1.02 -9.67
C GLY A 157 -0.47 -0.86 -9.40
N GLN A 158 -0.06 0.17 -8.64
CA GLN A 158 1.34 0.42 -8.28
C GLN A 158 1.94 -0.71 -7.43
N PHE A 159 1.10 -1.44 -6.67
CA PHE A 159 1.57 -2.52 -5.77
C PHE A 159 1.50 -3.92 -6.40
N VAL A 160 1.08 -4.02 -7.66
CA VAL A 160 0.93 -5.31 -8.35
C VAL A 160 2.30 -5.95 -8.62
N SER A 161 2.36 -7.28 -8.48
CA SER A 161 3.55 -8.05 -8.83
C SER A 161 3.94 -7.84 -10.29
N LYS A 162 5.25 -7.64 -10.53
CA LYS A 162 5.87 -7.53 -11.86
C LYS A 162 5.90 -8.85 -12.64
N GLN A 163 5.34 -9.91 -12.09
CA GLN A 163 5.09 -11.18 -12.78
C GLN A 163 4.36 -10.94 -14.12
N ALA A 164 4.99 -11.39 -15.21
CA ALA A 164 4.46 -11.28 -16.57
C ALA A 164 3.33 -12.29 -16.81
N GLN A 165 2.13 -11.96 -16.33
CA GLN A 165 0.88 -12.65 -16.64
C GLN A 165 -0.25 -11.63 -16.80
N GLY A 166 -1.31 -12.00 -17.54
CA GLY A 166 -2.51 -11.19 -17.73
C GLY A 166 -3.38 -11.06 -16.48
N PHE A 167 -4.48 -10.32 -16.60
CA PHE A 167 -5.50 -10.20 -15.57
C PHE A 167 -6.44 -11.44 -15.53
N PRO A 168 -7.10 -11.72 -14.37
CA PRO A 168 -6.94 -11.01 -13.10
C PRO A 168 -5.58 -11.29 -12.45
N LYS A 169 -5.05 -10.27 -11.77
CA LYS A 169 -3.87 -10.39 -10.92
C LYS A 169 -4.31 -10.37 -9.47
N TYR A 170 -3.43 -10.74 -8.55
CA TYR A 170 -3.76 -10.77 -7.12
C TYR A 170 -2.69 -10.07 -6.30
N VAL A 171 -3.13 -9.25 -5.35
CA VAL A 171 -2.27 -8.44 -4.47
C VAL A 171 -2.59 -8.70 -3.01
N LEU A 172 -1.55 -8.80 -2.20
CA LEU A 172 -1.64 -8.47 -0.78
C LEU A 172 -1.11 -7.07 -0.57
N LEU A 173 -1.85 -6.26 0.18
CA LEU A 173 -1.41 -4.93 0.57
C LEU A 173 -1.84 -4.69 2.01
N ARG A 174 -0.89 -4.31 2.86
CA ARG A 174 -1.16 -3.98 4.26
C ARG A 174 -1.51 -2.50 4.35
N PRO A 175 -2.66 -2.13 4.95
CA PRO A 175 -3.00 -0.71 5.15
C PRO A 175 -1.91 0.06 5.91
N GLN A 176 -1.20 -0.61 6.82
CA GLN A 176 -0.08 -0.03 7.56
C GLN A 176 1.07 0.43 6.65
N LEU A 177 1.30 -0.24 5.52
CA LEU A 177 2.30 0.18 4.54
C LEU A 177 1.89 1.51 3.91
N LEU A 178 0.61 1.66 3.53
CA LEU A 178 0.07 2.90 2.95
C LEU A 178 0.19 4.06 3.93
N LEU A 179 -0.23 3.87 5.19
CA LEU A 179 -0.05 4.88 6.24
C LEU A 179 1.41 5.29 6.42
N LYS A 180 2.36 4.33 6.28
CA LYS A 180 3.78 4.62 6.39
C LYS A 180 4.29 5.41 5.19
N LEU A 181 3.95 5.01 3.97
CA LEU A 181 4.36 5.69 2.74
C LEU A 181 3.83 7.12 2.68
N GLU A 182 2.54 7.31 2.97
CA GLU A 182 1.92 8.63 3.02
C GLU A 182 2.52 9.53 4.12
N ASN A 183 2.95 8.95 5.26
CA ASN A 183 3.62 9.70 6.32
C ASN A 183 5.03 10.13 5.90
N ILE A 184 5.80 9.26 5.23
CA ILE A 184 7.12 9.63 4.69
C ILE A 184 6.97 10.74 3.64
N LEU A 185 6.01 10.61 2.72
CA LEU A 185 5.78 11.59 1.66
C LEU A 185 5.36 12.96 2.22
N ALA A 186 4.47 12.97 3.21
CA ALA A 186 4.08 14.20 3.89
C ALA A 186 5.26 14.85 4.63
N GLU A 187 6.10 14.06 5.27
CA GLU A 187 7.25 14.57 6.02
C GLU A 187 8.35 15.13 5.10
N LEU A 188 8.62 14.49 3.96
CA LEU A 188 9.53 15.02 2.92
C LEU A 188 9.07 16.42 2.47
N ASN A 189 7.81 16.53 2.04
CA ASN A 189 7.24 17.80 1.59
C ASN A 189 7.22 18.85 2.72
N ARG A 190 6.90 18.46 3.95
CA ARG A 190 6.91 19.35 5.12
C ARG A 190 8.31 19.91 5.44
N GLN A 191 9.37 19.14 5.21
CA GLN A 191 10.75 19.57 5.42
C GLN A 191 11.37 20.29 4.21
N GLY A 192 10.58 20.58 3.17
CA GLY A 192 11.05 21.32 1.98
C GLY A 192 11.71 20.44 0.92
N HIS A 193 11.63 19.12 1.04
CA HIS A 193 12.00 18.18 -0.01
C HIS A 193 10.76 17.92 -0.87
N ALA A 194 10.42 18.90 -1.71
CA ALA A 194 9.23 18.85 -2.54
C ALA A 194 9.28 17.65 -3.49
N THR A 195 8.22 16.84 -3.47
CA THR A 195 8.07 15.69 -4.36
C THR A 195 6.59 15.39 -4.61
N ASP A 196 6.25 15.01 -5.84
CA ASP A 196 4.90 14.63 -6.22
C ASP A 196 4.49 13.27 -5.64
N GLY A 197 5.45 12.39 -5.36
CA GLY A 197 5.19 11.05 -4.87
C GLY A 197 6.37 10.09 -4.98
N PHE A 198 6.11 8.84 -4.63
CA PHE A 198 7.07 7.76 -4.85
C PHE A 198 6.75 6.97 -6.10
N VAL A 199 7.78 6.62 -6.86
CA VAL A 199 7.72 5.47 -7.75
C VAL A 199 7.76 4.20 -6.91
N ILE A 200 6.71 3.37 -7.04
CA ILE A 200 6.70 2.03 -6.45
C ILE A 200 7.42 1.08 -7.40
N MET A 201 8.73 0.93 -7.19
CA MET A 201 9.54 0.02 -8.01
C MET A 201 9.15 -1.44 -7.78
N SER A 202 8.76 -1.80 -6.55
CA SER A 202 8.28 -3.15 -6.26
C SER A 202 7.35 -3.14 -5.04
N GLY A 203 6.09 -3.51 -5.25
CA GLY A 203 5.12 -3.72 -4.17
C GLY A 203 5.01 -5.20 -3.77
N TYR A 204 3.81 -5.77 -3.87
CA TYR A 204 3.59 -7.18 -3.58
C TYR A 204 4.34 -8.08 -4.57
N ARG A 205 4.90 -9.18 -4.05
CA ARG A 205 5.45 -10.27 -4.86
C ARG A 205 4.72 -11.55 -4.50
N THR A 206 4.20 -12.26 -5.49
CA THR A 206 3.71 -13.63 -5.25
C THR A 206 4.87 -14.49 -4.73
N PRO A 207 4.63 -15.50 -3.88
CA PRO A 207 5.67 -16.46 -3.51
C PRO A 207 6.40 -17.05 -4.73
N TRP A 208 5.67 -17.36 -5.80
CA TRP A 208 6.24 -17.84 -7.06
C TRP A 208 7.20 -16.81 -7.69
N TYR A 209 6.76 -15.56 -7.87
CA TYR A 209 7.57 -14.53 -8.51
C TYR A 209 8.80 -14.17 -7.68
N ASN A 210 8.63 -14.06 -6.35
CA ASN A 210 9.72 -13.79 -5.43
C ASN A 210 10.82 -14.86 -5.54
N LYS A 211 10.45 -16.14 -5.61
CA LYS A 211 11.39 -17.24 -5.84
C LYS A 211 12.03 -17.16 -7.23
N ALA A 212 11.25 -16.85 -8.27
CA ALA A 212 11.73 -16.80 -9.66
C ALA A 212 12.83 -15.74 -9.86
N ILE A 213 12.82 -14.66 -9.08
CA ILE A 213 13.86 -13.62 -9.09
C ILE A 213 14.97 -13.85 -8.03
N GLY A 214 15.06 -15.06 -7.46
CA GLY A 214 16.13 -15.45 -6.54
C GLY A 214 16.03 -14.89 -5.12
N ASN A 215 14.88 -14.33 -4.72
CA ASN A 215 14.70 -13.76 -3.38
C ASN A 215 14.32 -14.79 -2.32
N VAL A 216 14.56 -14.43 -1.06
CA VAL A 216 14.30 -15.30 0.10
C VAL A 216 12.79 -15.44 0.40
N PRO A 217 12.32 -16.61 0.87
CA PRO A 217 10.88 -16.87 1.07
C PRO A 217 10.18 -15.96 2.08
N TYR A 218 10.89 -15.48 3.12
CA TYR A 218 10.32 -14.65 4.19
C TYR A 218 10.46 -13.14 3.94
N SER A 219 10.66 -12.73 2.68
CA SER A 219 10.63 -11.32 2.30
C SER A 219 9.26 -10.69 2.61
N ARG A 220 9.25 -9.47 3.15
CA ARG A 220 8.01 -8.77 3.51
C ARG A 220 7.15 -8.37 2.30
N HIS A 221 7.73 -8.33 1.09
CA HIS A 221 6.98 -8.16 -0.15
C HIS A 221 5.95 -9.28 -0.36
N VAL A 222 6.26 -10.50 0.09
CA VAL A 222 5.39 -11.67 -0.06
C VAL A 222 4.16 -11.62 0.86
N TRP A 223 4.15 -10.74 1.86
CA TRP A 223 3.00 -10.51 2.76
C TRP A 223 2.38 -9.13 2.60
N GLY A 224 2.64 -8.45 1.48
CA GLY A 224 2.06 -7.15 1.15
C GLY A 224 2.46 -6.01 2.08
N GLY A 225 3.53 -6.21 2.85
CA GLY A 225 3.97 -5.29 3.90
C GLY A 225 5.25 -4.54 3.59
N ALA A 226 5.71 -4.57 2.34
CA ALA A 226 6.94 -3.89 1.92
C ALA A 226 6.77 -3.20 0.57
N SER A 227 7.58 -2.17 0.35
CA SER A 227 7.73 -1.49 -0.91
C SER A 227 9.18 -1.12 -1.13
N ASP A 228 9.64 -1.28 -2.38
CA ASP A 228 10.87 -0.67 -2.86
C ASP A 228 10.46 0.63 -3.58
N ILE A 229 11.03 1.77 -3.15
CA ILE A 229 10.60 3.11 -3.54
C ILE A 229 11.78 4.00 -3.94
N PHE A 230 11.51 4.96 -4.81
CA PHE A 230 12.40 6.08 -5.12
C PHE A 230 11.58 7.32 -5.53
N ILE A 231 12.22 8.48 -5.59
CA ILE A 231 11.67 9.76 -6.07
C ILE A 231 12.22 10.00 -7.47
N ASP A 232 11.36 10.40 -8.40
CA ASP A 232 11.65 10.54 -9.84
C ASP A 232 10.75 11.68 -10.37
N ASP A 233 11.11 12.90 -10.01
CA ASP A 233 10.33 14.10 -10.31
C ASP A 233 11.04 15.02 -11.31
N ASN A 234 12.37 15.05 -11.33
CA ASN A 234 13.11 16.07 -12.09
C ASN A 234 14.44 15.57 -12.71
N PRO A 235 14.40 15.07 -13.96
CA PRO A 235 13.22 14.78 -14.79
C PRO A 235 12.56 13.44 -14.41
N LYS A 236 11.30 13.25 -14.81
CA LYS A 236 10.61 11.95 -14.71
C LYS A 236 11.14 10.97 -15.77
N ASP A 237 12.28 10.34 -15.53
CA ASP A 237 13.00 9.50 -16.49
C ASP A 237 13.10 8.02 -16.10
N GLY A 238 12.51 7.65 -14.96
CA GLY A 238 12.52 6.29 -14.43
C GLY A 238 13.72 5.97 -13.55
N LEU A 239 14.57 6.95 -13.23
CA LEU A 239 15.67 6.85 -12.29
C LEU A 239 15.37 7.66 -11.03
N MET A 240 16.12 7.39 -9.96
CA MET A 240 16.04 8.20 -8.76
C MET A 240 16.63 9.59 -9.03
N ASP A 241 16.01 10.64 -8.49
CA ASP A 241 16.58 11.98 -8.51
C ASP A 241 17.89 12.06 -7.69
N ASP A 242 18.71 13.09 -7.97
CA ASP A 242 19.88 13.45 -7.16
C ASP A 242 19.43 14.10 -5.84
N LEU A 243 19.11 13.26 -4.86
CA LEU A 243 18.53 13.67 -3.58
C LEU A 243 19.56 14.30 -2.65
N ASN A 244 20.84 13.99 -2.82
CA ASN A 244 21.91 14.56 -1.99
C ASN A 244 22.54 15.83 -2.60
N GLY A 245 22.25 16.14 -3.88
CA GLY A 245 22.69 17.34 -4.58
C GLY A 245 24.16 17.29 -5.01
N ASP A 246 24.76 16.11 -5.18
CA ASP A 246 26.17 15.93 -5.56
C ASP A 246 26.41 15.85 -7.08
N GLY A 247 25.33 15.92 -7.87
CA GLY A 247 25.31 15.85 -9.32
C GLY A 247 25.35 14.42 -9.89
N LYS A 248 25.17 13.37 -9.07
CA LYS A 248 25.27 11.97 -9.51
C LYS A 248 24.14 11.10 -8.93
N ILE A 249 23.36 10.49 -9.82
CA ILE A 249 22.34 9.50 -9.43
C ILE A 249 23.00 8.16 -9.05
N ASN A 250 23.12 7.87 -7.76
CA ASN A 250 23.80 6.69 -7.26
C ASN A 250 23.32 6.21 -5.86
N ARG A 251 24.03 5.26 -5.25
CA ARG A 251 23.67 4.70 -3.94
C ARG A 251 23.59 5.77 -2.83
N ALA A 252 24.32 6.88 -2.96
CA ALA A 252 24.31 7.98 -2.01
C ALA A 252 22.94 8.66 -1.89
N ASP A 253 22.16 8.72 -2.97
CA ASP A 253 20.77 9.24 -2.96
C ASP A 253 19.84 8.33 -2.16
N ALA A 254 19.96 7.02 -2.38
CA ALA A 254 19.25 6.03 -1.59
C ALA A 254 19.67 6.07 -0.11
N GLN A 255 20.95 6.33 0.18
CA GLN A 255 21.43 6.53 1.55
C GLN A 255 20.83 7.78 2.19
N TRP A 256 20.72 8.87 1.43
CA TRP A 256 20.09 10.12 1.89
C TRP A 256 18.63 9.88 2.26
N LEU A 257 17.84 9.27 1.36
CA LEU A 257 16.43 8.98 1.62
C LEU A 257 16.25 7.99 2.78
N ALA A 258 17.12 6.97 2.88
CA ALA A 258 17.10 6.06 4.01
C ALA A 258 17.47 6.76 5.33
N ALA A 259 18.45 7.66 5.35
CA ALA A 259 18.79 8.43 6.55
C ALA A 259 17.63 9.32 7.01
N PHE A 260 16.92 9.94 6.06
CA PHE A 260 15.69 10.69 6.32
C PHE A 260 14.64 9.81 7.00
N ILE A 261 14.31 8.66 6.40
CA ILE A 261 13.33 7.71 6.94
C ILE A 261 13.78 7.11 8.29
N ASP A 262 15.08 6.87 8.49
CA ASP A 262 15.61 6.38 9.76
C ASP A 262 15.46 7.43 10.88
N THR A 263 15.62 8.71 10.56
CA THR A 263 15.38 9.81 11.51
C THR A 263 13.92 9.82 11.96
N MET A 264 12.96 9.72 11.03
CA MET A 264 11.54 9.55 11.35
C MET A 264 11.31 8.31 12.24
N SER A 265 11.98 7.20 11.92
CA SER A 265 11.87 5.95 12.68
C SER A 265 12.37 6.09 14.11
N ARG A 266 13.49 6.81 14.34
CA ARG A 266 14.04 7.06 15.68
C ARG A 266 13.17 8.04 16.48
N GLY A 267 12.54 9.00 15.79
CA GLY A 267 11.56 9.92 16.36
C GLY A 267 10.19 9.31 16.67
N GLY A 268 9.99 8.01 16.41
CA GLY A 268 8.74 7.31 16.74
C GLY A 268 7.60 7.50 15.72
N ALA A 269 7.86 8.10 14.55
CA ALA A 269 6.83 8.46 13.57
C ALA A 269 6.00 7.25 13.03
N PHE A 270 6.51 6.03 13.19
CA PHE A 270 5.87 4.83 12.66
C PHE A 270 5.13 3.99 13.70
N GLY A 271 5.38 4.17 15.00
CA GLY A 271 4.78 3.33 16.05
C GLY A 271 4.83 1.83 15.70
N PRO A 272 3.70 1.09 15.76
CA PRO A 272 3.63 -0.32 15.36
C PRO A 272 3.97 -0.61 13.88
N ARG A 273 3.95 0.41 13.01
CA ARG A 273 4.32 0.31 11.58
C ARG A 273 5.82 0.38 11.35
N ILE A 274 6.64 0.41 12.41
CA ILE A 274 8.10 0.34 12.28
C ILE A 274 8.49 -0.94 11.51
N GLY A 275 9.62 -0.90 10.82
CA GLY A 275 10.06 -2.05 10.05
C GLY A 275 11.46 -1.94 9.50
N GLY A 276 11.73 -2.82 8.54
CA GLY A 276 12.95 -2.84 7.73
C GLY A 276 13.10 -1.58 6.90
N LEU A 277 14.36 -1.20 6.71
CA LEU A 277 14.79 -0.14 5.82
C LEU A 277 16.10 -0.57 5.19
N GLY A 278 16.14 -0.70 3.87
CA GLY A 278 17.29 -1.20 3.13
C GLY A 278 17.76 -0.24 2.04
N VAL A 279 19.07 -0.12 1.84
CA VAL A 279 19.66 0.75 0.81
C VAL A 279 20.22 -0.07 -0.34
N TYR A 280 19.73 0.19 -1.55
CA TYR A 280 20.17 -0.49 -2.76
C TYR A 280 20.75 0.49 -3.76
N GLY A 281 21.93 0.15 -4.30
CA GLY A 281 22.53 0.88 -5.41
C GLY A 281 22.02 0.39 -6.76
N SER A 282 22.42 1.08 -7.81
CA SER A 282 22.11 0.74 -9.20
C SER A 282 22.75 -0.60 -9.62
N ASN A 283 22.10 -1.27 -10.56
CA ASN A 283 22.68 -2.37 -11.33
C ASN A 283 22.19 -2.30 -12.78
N SER A 284 22.40 -3.36 -13.56
CA SER A 284 21.98 -3.40 -14.98
C SER A 284 20.46 -3.39 -15.20
N ALA A 285 19.65 -3.59 -14.15
CA ALA A 285 18.19 -3.69 -14.25
C ALA A 285 17.44 -2.49 -13.65
N HIS A 286 18.06 -1.73 -12.75
CA HIS A 286 17.42 -0.58 -12.08
C HIS A 286 18.44 0.41 -11.51
N GLY A 287 17.99 1.64 -11.28
CA GLY A 287 18.70 2.67 -10.51
C GLY A 287 18.74 2.39 -8.99
N PRO A 288 19.22 3.35 -8.19
CA PRO A 288 19.23 3.21 -6.74
C PRO A 288 17.81 3.34 -6.18
N PHE A 289 17.55 2.70 -5.03
CA PHE A 289 16.23 2.76 -4.38
C PHE A 289 16.33 2.41 -2.90
N VAL A 290 15.23 2.67 -2.17
CA VAL A 290 15.09 2.34 -0.76
C VAL A 290 14.00 1.32 -0.55
N HIS A 291 14.31 0.26 0.19
CA HIS A 291 13.32 -0.68 0.70
C HIS A 291 12.72 -0.17 2.00
N VAL A 292 11.39 -0.23 2.14
CA VAL A 292 10.69 -0.01 3.41
C VAL A 292 9.68 -1.12 3.67
N ASP A 293 9.51 -1.51 4.93
CA ASP A 293 8.42 -2.41 5.31
C ASP A 293 7.81 -2.09 6.68
N VAL A 294 6.75 -2.81 7.03
CA VAL A 294 6.01 -2.71 8.29
C VAL A 294 6.09 -4.00 9.11
N ARG A 295 7.28 -4.61 9.21
CA ARG A 295 7.48 -5.89 9.93
C ARG A 295 7.33 -5.83 11.45
N GLY A 296 7.07 -4.66 12.01
CA GLY A 296 6.88 -4.42 13.44
C GLY A 296 8.16 -4.28 14.24
N ASN A 297 9.34 -4.43 13.62
CA ASN A 297 10.64 -4.30 14.28
C ASN A 297 11.67 -3.64 13.36
N ARG A 298 12.55 -2.83 13.95
CA ARG A 298 13.60 -2.09 13.21
C ARG A 298 14.68 -3.05 12.70
N VAL A 299 14.94 -3.02 11.38
CA VAL A 299 16.05 -3.75 10.73
C VAL A 299 16.68 -2.84 9.67
N ARG A 300 18.01 -2.85 9.50
CA ARG A 300 18.75 -1.99 8.57
C ARG A 300 19.77 -2.81 7.77
N TRP A 301 19.92 -2.53 6.49
CA TRP A 301 20.94 -3.13 5.62
C TRP A 301 21.28 -2.25 4.42
#